data_AF-A0AAX4L2S1-F1
#
_entry.id   AF-A0AAX4L2S1-F1
#
_cell.length_a   1.000
_cell.length_b   1.000
_cell.length_c   1.000
_cell.angle_alpha   90.00
_cell.angle_beta   90.00
_cell.angle_gamma   90.00
#
_symmetry.space_group_name_H-M   'P 1'
#
loop_
_entity.id
_entity.type
_entity.pdbx_description
1 polymer ?
#
loop_
_entity_poly.entity_id
_entity_poly.type
_entity_poly.pdbx_seq_one_letter_code
_entity_poly.pdbx_strand_id
1 'polypeptide(L)'
;MVEVNSRILAYNIATSVGYSFILTIVMAIISLIVKAFYPPSPFEISPIEALIHSPAEGIVQILILILLVGFAFPARTQLERLSLIQVRKIAIITAISYLAFSLLPYAFIVSYPQTYVGLTIAYNILNGVFSGFISIILP
;
A
#
# COMPACT_ATOMS: atom_id res chain seq x y z
N MET A 1 7.50 8.26 28.61
CA MET A 1 6.39 8.48 27.65
C MET A 1 6.99 9.16 26.44
N VAL A 2 6.80 8.61 25.24
CA VAL A 2 7.18 9.33 24.00
C VAL A 2 6.15 10.44 23.83
N GLU A 3 6.57 11.71 23.90
CA GLU A 3 5.69 12.82 23.53
C GLU A 3 5.41 12.73 22.03
N VAL A 4 4.22 12.25 21.67
CA VAL A 4 3.80 12.16 20.29
C VAL A 4 3.34 13.54 19.85
N ASN A 5 4.13 14.19 18.98
CA ASN A 5 3.72 15.43 18.35
C ASN A 5 2.52 15.17 17.45
N SER A 6 1.35 15.68 17.83
CA SER A 6 0.08 15.47 17.13
C SER A 6 0.08 15.94 15.68
N ARG A 7 0.86 16.98 15.35
CA ARG A 7 0.99 17.47 13.96
C ARG A 7 1.76 16.49 13.09
N ILE A 8 2.83 15.91 13.63
CA ILE A 8 3.63 14.90 12.92
C ILE A 8 2.80 13.64 12.73
N LEU A 9 2.06 13.21 13.75
CA LEU A 9 1.15 12.07 13.65
C LEU A 9 0.07 12.28 12.60
N ALA A 10 -0.61 13.42 12.62
CA ALA A 10 -1.64 13.75 11.63
C ALA A 10 -1.07 13.76 10.21
N TYR A 11 0.12 14.35 10.00
CA TYR A 11 0.81 14.35 8.72
C TYR A 11 1.15 12.94 8.25
N ASN A 12 1.71 12.11 9.12
CA ASN A 12 2.09 10.74 8.80
C ASN A 12 0.86 9.89 8.42
N ILE A 13 -0.23 10.00 9.18
CA ILE A 13 -1.49 9.29 8.88
C ILE A 13 -2.03 9.75 7.54
N ALA A 14 -2.20 11.06 7.32
CA ALA A 14 -2.75 11.57 6.07
C ALA A 14 -1.93 11.14 4.85
N THR A 15 -0.60 11.23 4.95
CA THR A 15 0.32 10.82 3.89
C THR A 15 0.27 9.31 3.64
N SER A 16 0.23 8.50 4.70
CA SER A 16 0.17 7.03 4.59
C SER A 16 -1.17 6.57 4.00
N VAL A 17 -2.29 7.19 4.39
CA VAL A 17 -3.61 6.92 3.80
C VAL A 17 -3.59 7.24 2.32
N GLY A 18 -3.14 8.44 1.94
CA GLY A 18 -3.03 8.84 0.54
C GLY A 18 -2.14 7.89 -0.27
N TYR A 19 -0.99 7.50 0.29
CA TYR A 19 -0.09 6.56 -0.36
C TYR A 19 -0.70 5.16 -0.51
N SER A 20 -1.43 4.66 0.48
CA SER A 20 -2.14 3.37 0.39
C SER A 20 -3.16 3.36 -0.76
N PHE A 21 -3.92 4.44 -0.93
CA PHE A 21 -4.84 4.57 -2.07
C PHE A 21 -4.10 4.56 -3.41
N ILE A 22 -2.96 5.24 -3.51
CA ILE A 22 -2.11 5.21 -4.71
C ILE A 22 -1.64 3.78 -5.00
N LEU A 23 -1.17 3.05 -4.00
CA LEU A 23 -0.79 1.64 -4.16
C LEU A 23 -1.95 0.82 -4.73
N THR A 24 -3.15 0.99 -4.15
CA THR A 24 -4.36 0.30 -4.62
C THR A 24 -4.69 0.58 -6.07
N ILE A 25 -4.66 1.86 -6.47
CA ILE A 25 -4.92 2.27 -7.85
C ILE A 25 -3.91 1.63 -8.79
N VAL A 26 -2.62 1.63 -8.43
CA VAL A 26 -1.57 1.02 -9.24
C VAL A 26 -1.79 -0.49 -9.36
N MET A 27 -2.10 -1.20 -8.26
CA MET A 27 -2.39 -2.64 -8.31
C MET A 27 -3.61 -2.96 -9.17
N ALA A 28 -4.67 -2.16 -9.05
CA ALA A 28 -5.86 -2.29 -9.90
C ALA A 28 -5.52 -2.10 -11.39
N ILE A 29 -4.70 -1.11 -11.74
CA ILE A 29 -4.26 -0.89 -13.13
C ILE A 29 -3.46 -2.10 -13.64
N ILE A 30 -2.52 -2.60 -12.85
CA ILE A 30 -1.72 -3.78 -13.22
C ILE A 30 -2.64 -4.99 -13.45
N SER A 31 -3.57 -5.24 -12.54
CA SER A 31 -4.51 -6.35 -12.65
C SER A 31 -5.39 -6.24 -13.90
N LEU A 32 -5.88 -5.04 -14.21
CA LEU A 32 -6.63 -4.79 -15.44
C LEU A 32 -5.79 -5.04 -16.71
N ILE A 33 -4.52 -4.64 -16.71
CA ILE A 33 -3.60 -4.91 -17.82
C ILE A 33 -3.41 -6.41 -17.98
N VAL A 34 -3.07 -7.14 -16.91
CA VAL A 34 -2.87 -8.60 -16.97
C VAL A 34 -4.14 -9.29 -17.48
N LYS A 35 -5.31 -8.90 -16.97
CA LYS A 35 -6.60 -9.43 -17.40
C LYS A 35 -6.92 -9.15 -18.86
N ALA A 36 -6.49 -8.01 -19.40
CA ALA A 36 -6.68 -7.67 -20.81
C ALA A 36 -5.79 -8.53 -21.73
N PHE A 37 -4.56 -8.84 -21.31
CA PHE A 37 -3.61 -9.62 -22.11
C PHE A 37 -3.72 -11.15 -21.89
N TYR A 38 -4.21 -11.58 -20.72
CA TYR A 38 -4.28 -12.99 -20.31
C TYR A 38 -5.62 -13.37 -19.66
N PRO A 39 -6.76 -13.29 -20.39
CA PRO A 39 -8.01 -13.89 -19.92
C PRO A 39 -7.85 -15.42 -19.84
N PRO A 40 -8.35 -16.12 -18.79
CA PRO A 40 -9.29 -15.70 -17.76
C PRO A 40 -8.64 -15.41 -16.38
N SER A 41 -7.77 -14.39 -16.28
CA SER A 41 -7.28 -13.99 -14.95
C SER A 41 -8.36 -13.28 -14.11
N PRO A 42 -8.44 -13.56 -12.80
CA PRO A 42 -9.28 -12.80 -11.87
C PRO A 42 -8.78 -11.35 -11.75
N PHE A 43 -9.64 -10.47 -11.23
CA PHE A 43 -9.23 -9.09 -10.92
C PHE A 43 -8.78 -9.03 -9.46
N GLU A 44 -7.49 -8.76 -9.25
CA GLU A 44 -6.87 -8.86 -7.94
C GLU A 44 -6.00 -7.63 -7.61
N ILE A 45 -6.39 -6.87 -6.58
CA ILE A 45 -5.67 -5.69 -6.09
C ILE A 45 -4.68 -6.01 -4.97
N SER A 46 -4.77 -7.23 -4.42
CA SER A 46 -3.84 -7.73 -3.41
C SER A 46 -2.73 -8.55 -4.07
N PRO A 47 -1.46 -8.16 -3.93
CA PRO A 47 -0.34 -8.91 -4.48
C PRO A 47 -0.22 -10.33 -3.91
N ILE A 48 -0.65 -10.52 -2.66
CA ILE A 48 -0.61 -11.82 -2.00
C ILE A 48 -1.71 -12.72 -2.55
N GLU A 49 -2.93 -12.21 -2.76
CA GLU A 49 -4.00 -12.97 -3.41
C GLU A 49 -3.62 -13.32 -4.86
N ALA A 50 -3.04 -12.35 -5.58
CA ALA A 50 -2.52 -12.53 -6.93
C ALA A 50 -1.50 -13.65 -7.03
N LEU A 51 -0.62 -13.82 -6.04
CA LEU A 51 0.32 -14.94 -6.03
C LEU A 51 -0.36 -16.31 -5.98
N ILE A 52 -1.55 -16.42 -5.40
CA ILE A 52 -2.28 -17.67 -5.22
C ILE A 52 -3.03 -18.04 -6.50
N HIS A 53 -3.75 -17.09 -7.11
CA HIS A 53 -4.59 -17.37 -8.29
C HIS A 53 -3.86 -17.15 -9.62
N SER A 54 -2.96 -16.17 -9.68
CA SER A 54 -2.24 -15.75 -10.89
C SER A 54 -0.78 -15.42 -10.55
N PRO A 55 0.09 -16.43 -10.33
CA PRO A 55 1.44 -16.21 -9.77
C PRO A 55 2.27 -15.16 -10.52
N ALA A 56 2.12 -15.09 -11.84
CA ALA A 56 2.80 -14.09 -12.67
C ALA A 56 2.34 -12.65 -12.33
N GLU A 57 1.03 -12.43 -12.15
CA GLU A 57 0.48 -11.14 -11.74
C GLU A 57 0.97 -10.74 -10.35
N GLY A 58 0.94 -11.68 -9.39
CA GLY A 58 1.43 -11.41 -8.03
C GLY A 58 2.90 -11.02 -8.00
N ILE A 59 3.76 -11.70 -8.78
CA ILE A 59 5.17 -11.32 -8.93
C ILE A 59 5.31 -9.90 -9.50
N VAL A 60 4.57 -9.57 -10.56
CA VAL A 60 4.62 -8.22 -11.16
C VAL A 60 4.16 -7.16 -10.18
N GLN A 61 3.06 -7.40 -9.45
CA GLN A 61 2.55 -6.49 -8.43
C GLN A 61 3.56 -6.27 -7.29
N ILE A 62 4.23 -7.32 -6.82
CA ILE A 62 5.29 -7.21 -5.80
C ILE A 62 6.49 -6.43 -6.32
N LEU A 63 6.94 -6.69 -7.55
CA LEU A 63 8.04 -5.94 -8.14
C LEU A 63 7.70 -4.46 -8.28
N ILE A 64 6.48 -4.13 -8.70
CA ILE A 64 6.04 -2.74 -8.78
C ILE A 64 5.93 -2.11 -7.39
N LEU A 65 5.44 -2.83 -6.38
CA LEU A 65 5.44 -2.36 -5.00
C LEU A 65 6.86 -2.01 -4.51
N ILE A 66 7.84 -2.88 -4.78
CA ILE A 66 9.25 -2.65 -4.46
C ILE A 66 9.79 -1.42 -5.20
N LEU A 67 9.46 -1.26 -6.48
CA LEU A 67 9.88 -0.10 -7.27
C LEU A 67 9.30 1.20 -6.70
N LEU A 68 8.00 1.22 -6.37
CA LEU A 68 7.33 2.38 -5.76
C LEU A 68 7.97 2.77 -4.43
N VAL A 69 8.33 1.79 -3.60
CA VAL A 69 9.11 2.03 -2.38
C VAL A 69 10.52 2.55 -2.71
N GLY A 70 11.18 1.97 -3.70
CA GLY A 70 12.52 2.38 -4.17
C GLY A 70 12.59 3.85 -4.62
N PHE A 71 11.51 4.38 -5.20
CA PHE A 71 11.43 5.79 -5.57
C PHE A 71 11.51 6.77 -4.38
N ALA A 72 11.29 6.33 -3.14
CA ALA A 72 11.45 7.16 -1.96
C ALA A 72 12.91 7.32 -1.50
N PHE A 73 13.86 6.55 -2.05
CA PHE A 73 15.25 6.47 -1.59
C PHE A 73 16.28 7.44 -2.21
N PRO A 74 16.18 7.92 -3.46
CA PRO A 74 17.22 8.81 -3.98
C PRO A 74 17.22 10.15 -3.24
N ALA A 75 18.36 10.53 -2.67
CA ALA A 75 18.63 11.89 -2.18
C ALA A 75 19.93 12.36 -2.83
N ARG A 76 19.91 13.55 -3.45
CA ARG A 76 21.10 14.09 -4.14
C ARG A 76 22.02 14.81 -3.17
N THR A 77 21.51 15.27 -2.02
CA THR A 77 22.27 16.04 -1.03
C THR A 77 22.11 15.51 0.41
N GLN A 78 23.09 15.80 1.28
CA GLN A 78 23.03 15.38 2.69
C GLN A 78 21.92 16.07 3.51
N LEU A 79 21.55 17.29 3.13
CA LEU A 79 20.45 18.04 3.75
C LEU A 79 19.09 17.39 3.43
N GLU A 80 18.86 16.98 2.17
CA GLU A 80 17.66 16.24 1.77
C GLU A 80 17.55 14.89 2.47
N ARG A 81 18.69 14.24 2.74
CA ARG A 81 18.72 12.91 3.35
C ARG A 81 18.06 12.91 4.73
N LEU A 82 18.26 13.94 5.55
CA LEU A 82 17.69 14.01 6.90
C LEU A 82 16.20 14.35 6.88
N SER A 83 15.75 15.20 5.95
CA SER A 83 14.33 15.55 5.81
C SER A 83 13.48 14.42 5.22
N LEU A 84 14.07 13.50 4.43
CA LEU A 84 13.35 12.44 3.74
C LEU A 84 13.28 11.11 4.51
N ILE A 85 13.90 11.01 5.68
CA ILE A 85 13.87 9.78 6.50
C ILE A 85 12.42 9.41 6.83
N GLN A 86 11.59 10.38 7.22
CA GLN A 86 10.19 10.14 7.56
C GLN A 86 9.39 9.62 6.37
N VAL A 87 9.62 10.19 5.18
CA VAL A 87 8.95 9.77 3.93
C VAL A 87 9.31 8.33 3.59
N ARG A 88 10.58 7.95 3.72
CA ARG A 88 11.04 6.57 3.46
C ARG A 88 10.42 5.58 4.43
N LYS A 89 10.37 5.92 5.72
CA LYS A 89 9.71 5.08 6.73
C LYS A 89 8.24 4.86 6.39
N ILE A 90 7.52 5.94 6.10
CA ILE A 90 6.11 5.87 5.70
C ILE A 90 5.96 4.98 4.47
N ALA A 91 6.78 5.17 3.43
CA ALA A 91 6.71 4.38 2.21
C ALA A 91 6.91 2.88 2.47
N ILE A 92 7.95 2.52 3.23
CA ILE A 92 8.27 1.12 3.55
C ILE A 92 7.17 0.50 4.41
N ILE A 93 6.80 1.15 5.52
CA ILE A 93 5.83 0.62 6.47
C ILE A 93 4.47 0.46 5.79
N THR A 94 4.03 1.46 5.02
CA THR A 94 2.76 1.41 4.28
C THR A 94 2.75 0.32 3.24
N ALA A 95 3.85 0.12 2.50
CA ALA A 95 3.93 -0.94 1.50
C ALA A 95 3.95 -2.35 2.13
N ILE A 96 4.68 -2.54 3.22
CA ILE A 96 4.73 -3.84 3.92
C ILE A 96 3.36 -4.16 4.52
N SER A 97 2.75 -3.22 5.24
CA SER A 97 1.43 -3.44 5.84
C SER A 97 0.31 -3.54 4.80
N TYR A 98 0.46 -2.88 3.64
CA TYR A 98 -0.44 -3.03 2.50
C TYR A 98 -0.59 -4.49 2.06
N LEU A 99 0.51 -5.27 2.06
CA LEU A 99 0.46 -6.70 1.71
C LEU A 99 -0.52 -7.48 2.59
N ALA A 100 -0.61 -7.13 3.88
CA ALA A 100 -1.53 -7.75 4.81
C ALA A 100 -2.95 -7.16 4.71
N PHE A 101 -3.08 -5.83 4.76
CA PHE A 101 -4.39 -5.17 4.77
C PHE A 101 -5.15 -5.31 3.45
N SER A 102 -4.46 -5.39 2.31
CA SER A 102 -5.09 -5.58 0.99
C SER A 102 -5.84 -6.91 0.85
N LEU A 103 -5.63 -7.88 1.75
CA LEU A 103 -6.37 -9.14 1.78
C LEU A 103 -7.79 -8.99 2.34
N LEU A 104 -8.11 -7.86 2.98
CA LEU A 104 -9.39 -7.65 3.66
C LEU A 104 -10.62 -7.80 2.73
N PRO A 105 -10.64 -7.30 1.48
CA PRO A 105 -11.76 -7.53 0.55
C PRO A 105 -11.97 -9.00 0.18
N TYR A 106 -10.93 -9.83 0.29
CA TYR A 106 -10.94 -11.26 -0.06
C TYR A 106 -11.29 -12.16 1.12
N ALA A 107 -11.17 -11.66 2.34
CA ALA A 107 -11.56 -12.38 3.55
C ALA A 107 -13.07 -12.67 3.64
N PHE A 108 -13.88 -12.01 2.80
CA PHE A 108 -15.34 -12.16 2.76
C PHE A 108 -15.80 -12.54 1.35
N ILE A 109 -16.68 -13.54 1.26
CA ILE A 109 -17.38 -13.82 0.01
C ILE A 109 -18.45 -12.75 -0.19
N VAL A 110 -18.21 -11.83 -1.13
CA VAL A 110 -19.06 -10.67 -1.38
C VAL A 110 -19.82 -10.82 -2.70
N SER A 111 -21.15 -10.92 -2.61
CA SER A 111 -22.02 -10.97 -3.80
C SER A 111 -22.23 -9.60 -4.47
N TYR A 112 -21.93 -8.51 -3.74
CA TYR A 112 -22.19 -7.14 -4.17
C TYR A 112 -20.88 -6.38 -4.40
N PRO A 113 -20.64 -5.81 -5.60
CA PRO A 113 -19.44 -5.02 -5.88
C PRO A 113 -19.27 -3.80 -4.95
N GLN A 114 -20.37 -3.22 -4.46
CA GLN A 114 -20.34 -2.09 -3.53
C GLN A 114 -19.65 -2.46 -2.21
N THR A 115 -19.89 -3.68 -1.71
CA THR A 115 -19.24 -4.17 -0.49
C THR A 115 -17.75 -4.37 -0.72
N TYR A 116 -17.35 -4.92 -1.86
CA TYR A 116 -15.94 -5.07 -2.23
C TYR A 116 -15.22 -3.71 -2.29
N VAL A 117 -15.85 -2.69 -2.90
CA VAL A 117 -15.33 -1.32 -2.94
C VAL A 117 -15.25 -0.72 -1.54
N GLY A 118 -16.28 -0.92 -0.71
CA GLY A 118 -16.30 -0.45 0.69
C GLY A 118 -15.15 -1.05 1.51
N LEU A 119 -14.92 -2.36 1.42
CA LEU A 119 -13.80 -3.05 2.06
C LEU A 119 -12.45 -2.57 1.52
N THR A 120 -12.38 -2.25 0.23
CA THR A 120 -11.19 -1.67 -0.40
C THR A 120 -10.85 -0.30 0.19
N ILE A 121 -11.83 0.58 0.33
CA ILE A 121 -11.67 1.89 0.98
C ILE A 121 -11.27 1.70 2.45
N ALA A 122 -11.96 0.79 3.15
CA ALA A 122 -11.71 0.54 4.56
C ALA A 122 -10.28 0.08 4.84
N TYR A 123 -9.76 -0.91 4.09
CA TYR A 123 -8.39 -1.36 4.33
C TYR A 123 -7.36 -0.27 4.03
N ASN A 124 -7.60 0.61 3.05
CA ASN A 124 -6.68 1.70 2.75
C ASN A 124 -6.57 2.70 3.90
N ILE A 125 -7.71 3.03 4.51
CA ILE A 125 -7.75 3.88 5.70
C ILE A 125 -7.06 3.18 6.87
N LEU A 126 -7.38 1.90 7.13
CA LEU A 126 -6.76 1.14 8.22
C LEU A 126 -5.25 1.01 8.05
N ASN A 127 -4.79 0.67 6.84
CA ASN A 127 -3.38 0.55 6.48
C ASN A 127 -2.64 1.87 6.68
N GLY A 128 -3.23 2.97 6.21
CA GLY A 128 -2.64 4.30 6.35
C GLY A 128 -2.59 4.78 7.80
N VAL A 129 -3.65 4.58 8.58
CA VAL A 129 -3.66 4.91 10.01
C VAL A 129 -2.60 4.09 10.75
N PHE A 130 -2.59 2.77 10.56
CA PHE A 130 -1.62 1.87 11.17
C PHE A 130 -0.18 2.31 10.84
N SER A 131 0.10 2.53 9.55
CA SER A 131 1.44 2.94 9.09
C SER A 131 1.87 4.29 9.64
N GLY A 132 0.95 5.25 9.68
CA GLY A 132 1.20 6.57 10.23
C GLY A 132 1.60 6.51 11.71
N PHE A 133 0.90 5.70 12.51
CA PHE A 133 1.24 5.47 13.92
C PHE A 133 2.60 4.76 14.08
N ILE A 134 2.81 3.65 13.38
CA ILE A 134 4.03 2.85 13.51
C ILE A 134 5.27 3.64 13.07
N SER A 135 5.14 4.51 12.07
CA SER A 135 6.24 5.36 11.58
C SER A 135 6.80 6.36 12.60
N ILE A 136 6.09 6.60 13.71
CA ILE A 136 6.56 7.43 14.83
C ILE A 136 7.26 6.59 15.88
N ILE A 137 6.78 5.36 16.07
CA ILE A 137 7.31 4.45 17.09
C ILE A 137 8.67 3.88 16.65
N LEU A 138 8.83 3.58 15.35
CA LEU A 138 10.10 3.08 14.82
C LEU A 138 11.09 4.24 14.56
N PRO A 139 12.26 4.25 15.23
CA PRO A 139 13.31 5.27 15.08
C PRO A 139 14.03 5.21 13.72
#